data_AF-A0A7W1BTN7-F1
#
_entry.id   AF-A0A7W1BTN7-F1
#
_cell.length_a   1.000
_cell.length_b   1.000
_cell.length_c   1.000
_cell.angle_alpha   90.00
_cell.angle_beta   90.00
_cell.angle_gamma   90.00
#
_symmetry.space_group_name_H-M   'P 1'
#
loop_
_entity.id
_entity.type
_entity.pdbx_description
1 polymer ?
#
loop_
_entity_poly.entity_id
_entity_poly.type
_entity_poly.pdbx_seq_one_letter_code
_entity_poly.pdbx_strand_id
1 'polypeptide(L)'
;MADPELSPAPARRNRLFAVVLTVLGFGAAIGGLGVLLDRDSSSDPGVPPVTGERVALTFGATAQPFAPDRVCDVYVVPVDGRSEGLAARLARALPRRVPVRACVTPSFRLDLAALDHRREQLDGVVVADQLSLAFQMARGIAPATVLGVTALDMYSSTFAADSFDFGVAKRFPQNQGFAAIATARMGVDEDLFRRLEVMAMRYVGLLYFGLPESSSPTSALAPSIRSLEELDLLQPQFSVPPPSATELMAARKAFLSKK
;
A
#
# COMPACT_ATOMS: atom_id res chain seq x y z
N MET A 1 50.65 23.74 41.81
CA MET A 1 50.40 22.51 42.60
C MET A 1 49.01 22.66 43.20
N ALA A 2 47.99 22.23 42.45
CA ALA A 2 46.60 22.12 42.88
C ALA A 2 45.85 21.36 41.76
N ASP A 3 45.52 20.11 42.02
CA ASP A 3 44.67 19.27 41.18
C ASP A 3 43.21 19.70 41.32
N PRO A 4 42.43 19.82 40.22
CA PRO A 4 40.99 19.84 40.30
C PRO A 4 40.40 18.43 40.16
N GLU A 5 39.62 18.10 41.19
CA GLU A 5 38.84 16.89 41.44
C GLU A 5 37.97 16.41 40.27
N LEU A 6 38.00 15.09 40.03
CA LEU A 6 37.03 14.37 39.22
C LEU A 6 35.65 14.38 39.89
N SER A 7 34.65 14.88 39.15
CA SER A 7 33.23 14.81 39.50
C SER A 7 32.64 13.47 39.07
N PRO A 8 31.96 12.69 39.95
CA PRO A 8 31.36 11.42 39.58
C PRO A 8 29.97 11.59 38.94
N ALA A 9 29.73 10.81 37.88
CA ALA A 9 28.48 10.75 37.13
C ALA A 9 27.30 10.18 37.96
N PRO A 10 26.06 10.64 37.73
CA PRO A 10 24.89 10.14 38.46
C PRO A 10 24.43 8.76 37.96
N ALA A 11 24.18 7.88 38.93
CA ALA A 11 23.67 6.52 38.77
C ALA A 11 22.25 6.49 38.17
N ARG A 12 22.06 5.70 37.10
CA ARG A 12 20.75 5.38 36.52
C ARG A 12 19.99 4.41 37.43
N ARG A 13 18.87 4.87 37.99
CA ARG A 13 17.87 4.05 38.68
C ARG A 13 17.02 3.26 37.68
N ASN A 14 17.20 1.94 37.65
CA ASN A 14 16.27 1.02 37.00
C ASN A 14 14.97 0.94 37.81
N ARG A 15 13.84 1.33 37.21
CA ARG A 15 12.50 1.04 37.76
C ARG A 15 12.02 -0.28 37.17
N LEU A 16 12.02 -1.33 37.99
CA LEU A 16 11.24 -2.55 37.73
C LEU A 16 9.75 -2.20 37.78
N PHE A 17 9.02 -2.49 36.70
CA PHE A 17 7.56 -2.58 36.74
C PHE A 17 7.18 -4.02 37.05
N ALA A 18 6.51 -4.22 38.19
CA ALA A 18 5.85 -5.47 38.53
C ALA A 18 4.53 -5.58 37.74
N VAL A 19 4.39 -6.62 36.92
CA VAL A 19 3.14 -7.00 36.28
C VAL A 19 2.40 -7.95 37.21
N VAL A 20 1.25 -7.51 37.71
CA VAL A 20 0.30 -8.35 38.47
C VAL A 20 -0.58 -9.06 37.45
N LEU A 21 -0.48 -10.39 37.40
CA LEU A 21 -1.31 -11.26 36.55
C LEU A 21 -2.51 -11.74 37.38
N THR A 22 -3.69 -11.18 37.15
CA THR A 22 -4.93 -11.66 37.74
C THR A 22 -5.56 -12.67 36.80
N VAL A 23 -5.46 -13.95 37.14
CA VAL A 23 -6.20 -15.05 36.51
C VAL A 23 -7.57 -15.13 37.17
N LEU A 24 -8.62 -14.84 36.40
CA LEU A 24 -9.99 -15.18 36.76
C LEU A 24 -10.55 -16.08 35.67
N GLY A 25 -10.74 -17.35 36.01
CA GLY A 25 -11.48 -18.32 35.23
C GLY A 25 -12.97 -18.28 35.56
N PHE A 26 -13.78 -18.30 34.51
CA PHE A 26 -15.18 -18.76 34.43
C PHE A 26 -15.36 -19.01 32.92
N GLY A 27 -15.69 -20.19 32.38
CA GLY A 27 -16.62 -21.19 32.86
C GLY A 27 -17.95 -21.02 32.14
N ALA A 28 -18.10 -21.55 30.93
CA ALA A 28 -19.38 -22.00 30.36
C ALA A 28 -19.17 -22.69 29.01
N ALA A 29 -19.60 -23.94 28.92
CA ALA A 29 -19.71 -24.72 27.71
C ALA A 29 -20.89 -24.22 26.85
N ILE A 30 -20.64 -24.01 25.56
CA ILE A 30 -21.71 -23.95 24.55
C ILE A 30 -21.28 -24.91 23.44
N GLY A 31 -21.95 -26.06 23.39
CA GLY A 31 -21.93 -26.95 22.24
C GLY A 31 -22.66 -26.28 21.09
N GLY A 32 -21.90 -25.67 20.19
CA GLY A 32 -22.36 -25.29 18.87
C GLY A 32 -21.82 -26.30 17.88
N LEU A 33 -22.70 -27.15 17.34
CA LEU A 33 -22.45 -27.97 16.17
C LEU A 33 -22.25 -27.01 14.99
N GLY A 34 -21.04 -26.49 14.84
CA GLY A 34 -20.64 -25.66 13.71
C GLY A 34 -20.58 -26.55 12.49
N VAL A 35 -21.60 -26.43 11.63
CA VAL A 35 -21.52 -26.85 10.25
C VAL A 35 -20.33 -26.11 9.65
N LEU A 36 -19.21 -26.82 9.50
CA LEU A 36 -18.11 -26.45 8.63
C LEU A 36 -18.67 -26.47 7.21
N LEU A 37 -19.38 -25.40 6.84
CA LEU A 37 -19.49 -25.01 5.45
C LEU A 37 -18.09 -24.56 5.07
N ASP A 38 -17.31 -25.52 4.60
CA ASP A 38 -16.14 -25.31 3.78
C ASP A 38 -16.65 -24.60 2.51
N ARG A 39 -16.86 -23.30 2.66
CA ARG A 39 -17.38 -22.44 1.61
C ARG A 39 -16.16 -22.16 0.76
N ASP A 40 -16.00 -22.98 -0.28
CA ASP A 40 -14.95 -22.90 -1.30
C ASP A 40 -14.59 -21.43 -1.54
N SER A 41 -13.43 -21.07 -1.00
CA SER A 41 -12.90 -19.71 -0.92
C SER A 41 -12.54 -19.27 -2.32
N SER A 42 -13.49 -18.69 -3.05
CA SER A 42 -13.33 -17.66 -4.09
C SER A 42 -12.10 -17.76 -5.02
N SER A 43 -11.66 -18.97 -5.31
CA SER A 43 -10.63 -19.27 -6.29
C SER A 43 -11.28 -19.05 -7.65
N ASP A 44 -11.19 -17.81 -8.14
CA ASP A 44 -11.40 -17.53 -9.54
C ASP A 44 -10.45 -18.46 -10.32
N PRO A 45 -10.96 -19.45 -11.06
CA PRO A 45 -10.14 -20.51 -11.66
C PRO A 45 -9.11 -19.97 -12.67
N GLY A 46 -9.22 -18.69 -13.06
CA GLY A 46 -8.26 -18.01 -13.92
C GLY A 46 -7.04 -17.37 -13.22
N VAL A 47 -7.04 -17.24 -11.89
CA VAL A 47 -5.96 -16.55 -11.16
C VAL A 47 -5.01 -17.58 -10.54
N PRO A 48 -3.74 -17.66 -10.98
CA PRO A 48 -2.84 -18.66 -10.44
C PRO A 48 -2.42 -18.32 -8.99
N PRO A 49 -2.36 -19.31 -8.09
CA PRO A 49 -2.15 -19.08 -6.65
C PRO A 49 -0.78 -18.46 -6.33
N VAL A 50 -0.72 -17.59 -5.32
CA VAL A 50 0.54 -17.00 -4.85
C VAL A 50 1.23 -17.99 -3.91
N THR A 51 2.33 -18.58 -4.36
CA THR A 51 3.13 -19.52 -3.57
C THR A 51 4.37 -18.85 -3.01
N GLY A 52 4.96 -19.42 -1.94
CA GLY A 52 6.23 -18.95 -1.40
C GLY A 52 7.35 -18.96 -2.44
N GLU A 53 7.36 -19.94 -3.35
CA GLU A 53 8.28 -19.98 -4.49
C GLU A 53 8.04 -18.80 -5.43
N ARG A 54 6.78 -18.48 -5.79
CA ARG A 54 6.49 -17.32 -6.63
C ARG A 54 6.88 -16.01 -5.96
N VAL A 55 6.64 -15.88 -4.66
CA VAL A 55 7.09 -14.71 -3.88
C VAL A 55 8.63 -14.67 -3.80
N ALA A 56 9.31 -15.80 -3.70
CA ALA A 56 10.78 -15.86 -3.70
C ALA A 56 11.41 -15.62 -5.09
N LEU A 57 10.73 -16.08 -6.15
CA LEU A 57 11.06 -15.85 -7.57
C LEU A 57 10.66 -14.44 -8.02
N THR A 58 10.03 -13.68 -7.15
CA THR A 58 9.88 -12.24 -7.28
C THR A 58 11.26 -11.61 -7.24
N PHE A 59 11.91 -11.54 -8.40
CA PHE A 59 13.19 -10.88 -8.58
C PHE A 59 13.04 -9.38 -8.32
N GLY A 60 13.04 -8.97 -7.05
CA GLY A 60 13.36 -7.62 -6.63
C GLY A 60 14.87 -7.48 -6.62
N ALA A 61 15.44 -6.85 -7.64
CA ALA A 61 16.88 -6.75 -7.81
C ALA A 61 17.58 -5.96 -6.68
N THR A 62 16.83 -5.23 -5.85
CA THR A 62 17.41 -4.35 -4.82
C THR A 62 16.65 -4.40 -3.50
N ALA A 63 17.40 -4.50 -2.40
CA ALA A 63 16.88 -4.28 -1.04
C ALA A 63 16.60 -2.78 -0.76
N GLN A 64 17.00 -1.89 -1.68
CA GLN A 64 16.94 -0.44 -1.53
C GLN A 64 16.39 0.20 -2.82
N PRO A 65 15.10 0.00 -3.14
CA PRO A 65 14.49 0.55 -4.37
C PRO A 65 14.49 2.09 -4.39
N PHE A 66 14.70 2.73 -3.23
CA PHE A 66 14.68 4.19 -3.08
C PHE A 66 16.07 4.81 -2.91
N ALA A 67 17.13 4.12 -3.35
CA ALA A 67 18.49 4.67 -3.38
C ALA A 67 18.53 6.03 -4.14
N PRO A 68 19.44 6.94 -3.76
CA PRO A 68 19.31 8.36 -4.06
C PRO A 68 19.78 8.74 -5.47
N ASP A 69 18.85 8.87 -6.42
CA ASP A 69 19.13 9.53 -7.71
C ASP A 69 18.21 10.72 -8.01
N ARG A 70 16.97 10.75 -7.47
CA ARG A 70 16.02 11.85 -7.70
C ARG A 70 14.91 11.95 -6.65
N VAL A 71 14.47 13.19 -6.34
CA VAL A 71 13.24 13.45 -5.56
C VAL A 71 12.04 13.49 -6.48
N CYS A 72 11.04 12.66 -6.19
CA CYS A 72 9.81 12.54 -6.96
C CYS A 72 8.61 12.71 -6.01
N ASP A 73 7.49 13.14 -6.58
CA ASP A 73 6.25 13.37 -5.84
C ASP A 73 5.51 12.03 -5.65
N VAL A 74 5.62 11.17 -6.68
CA VAL A 74 5.08 9.80 -6.69
C VAL A 74 6.18 8.82 -7.11
N TYR A 75 6.41 7.80 -6.29
CA TYR A 75 7.29 6.67 -6.59
C TYR A 75 6.44 5.47 -6.99
N VAL A 76 6.64 4.93 -8.18
CA VAL A 76 6.00 3.69 -8.65
C VAL A 76 7.01 2.56 -8.49
N VAL A 77 6.65 1.56 -7.70
CA VAL A 77 7.54 0.49 -7.26
C VAL A 77 7.01 -0.82 -7.82
N PRO A 78 7.70 -1.44 -8.79
CA PRO A 78 7.39 -2.81 -9.14
C PRO A 78 7.72 -3.70 -7.95
N VAL A 79 6.74 -4.48 -7.51
CA VAL A 79 6.87 -5.39 -6.37
C VAL A 79 7.24 -6.79 -6.86
N ASP A 80 7.09 -7.05 -8.16
CA ASP A 80 7.58 -8.24 -8.84
C ASP A 80 8.07 -7.98 -10.26
N GLY A 81 8.86 -8.90 -10.81
CA GLY A 81 9.43 -8.78 -12.16
C GLY A 81 8.38 -8.67 -13.27
N ARG A 82 7.18 -9.25 -13.12
CA ARG A 82 6.09 -9.12 -14.12
C ARG A 82 5.43 -7.75 -14.06
N SER A 83 5.52 -7.05 -12.93
CA SER A 83 4.97 -5.70 -12.76
C SER A 83 5.87 -4.58 -13.29
N GLU A 84 7.15 -4.84 -13.61
CA GLU A 84 8.13 -3.82 -14.04
C GLU A 84 7.67 -2.99 -15.24
N GLY A 85 7.20 -3.67 -16.29
CA GLY A 85 6.71 -3.00 -17.50
C GLY A 85 5.50 -2.10 -17.22
N LEU A 86 4.58 -2.56 -16.37
CA LEU A 86 3.39 -1.82 -15.95
C LEU A 86 3.74 -0.62 -15.08
N ALA A 87 4.62 -0.81 -14.09
CA ALA A 87 5.12 0.26 -13.22
C ALA A 87 5.81 1.37 -14.02
N ALA A 88 6.69 0.99 -14.97
CA ALA A 88 7.38 1.94 -15.83
C ALA A 88 6.40 2.70 -16.76
N ARG A 89 5.42 2.00 -17.35
CA ARG A 89 4.38 2.63 -18.17
C ARG A 89 3.52 3.58 -17.36
N LEU A 90 3.14 3.19 -16.14
CA LEU A 90 2.35 4.02 -15.22
C LEU A 90 3.10 5.29 -14.80
N ALA A 91 4.38 5.19 -14.43
CA ALA A 91 5.19 6.34 -14.06
C ALA A 91 5.32 7.38 -15.18
N ARG A 92 5.29 6.96 -16.45
CA ARG A 92 5.26 7.87 -17.62
C ARG A 92 3.89 8.49 -17.88
N ALA A 93 2.81 7.81 -17.51
CA ALA A 93 1.44 8.26 -17.74
C ALA A 93 1.00 9.32 -16.72
N LEU A 94 1.35 9.14 -15.43
CA LEU A 94 0.87 10.02 -14.34
C LEU A 94 1.11 11.52 -14.57
N PRO A 95 2.31 11.99 -15.00
CA PRO A 95 2.56 13.42 -15.22
C PRO A 95 1.74 14.03 -16.36
N ARG A 96 1.16 13.20 -17.24
CA ARG A 96 0.27 13.65 -18.32
C ARG A 96 -1.17 13.85 -17.84
N ARG A 97 -1.52 13.25 -16.69
CA ARG A 97 -2.86 13.32 -16.09
C ARG A 97 -2.94 14.39 -15.02
N VAL A 98 -1.90 14.49 -14.19
CA VAL A 98 -1.87 15.36 -13.02
C VAL A 98 -0.48 16.00 -12.84
N PRO A 99 -0.39 17.17 -12.20
CA PRO A 99 0.86 17.90 -12.01
C PRO A 99 1.75 17.24 -10.93
N VAL A 100 2.29 16.06 -11.21
CA VAL A 100 3.21 15.32 -10.35
C VAL A 100 4.46 14.90 -11.11
N ARG A 101 5.58 14.84 -10.42
CA ARG A 101 6.78 14.14 -10.88
C ARG A 101 6.69 12.69 -10.42
N ALA A 102 6.40 11.79 -11.35
CA ALA A 102 6.38 10.35 -11.10
C ALA A 102 7.69 9.70 -11.54
N CYS A 103 8.19 8.76 -10.74
CA CYS A 103 9.42 8.02 -11.02
C CYS A 103 9.18 6.53 -10.78
N VAL A 104 9.73 5.70 -11.66
CA VAL A 104 9.80 4.25 -11.42
C VAL A 104 11.07 3.96 -10.62
N THR A 105 10.98 3.02 -9.69
CA THR A 105 12.12 2.51 -8.91
C THR A 105 12.52 1.12 -9.40
N PRO A 106 13.72 0.63 -9.06
CA PRO A 106 14.03 -0.79 -9.20
C PRO A 106 13.01 -1.65 -8.45
N SER A 107 12.86 -2.91 -8.88
CA SER A 107 11.95 -3.85 -8.24
C SER A 107 12.29 -4.08 -6.77
N PHE A 108 11.25 -4.03 -5.94
CA PHE A 108 11.32 -4.25 -4.51
C PHE A 108 11.09 -5.72 -4.18
N ARG A 109 11.96 -6.29 -3.34
CA ARG A 109 11.80 -7.66 -2.85
C ARG A 109 10.90 -7.66 -1.61
N LEU A 110 9.75 -8.32 -1.70
CA LEU A 110 8.89 -8.56 -0.54
C LEU A 110 9.49 -9.57 0.43
N ASP A 111 9.23 -9.34 1.72
CA ASP A 111 9.36 -10.37 2.74
C ASP A 111 8.16 -11.33 2.66
N LEU A 112 8.43 -12.63 2.84
CA LEU A 112 7.42 -13.69 2.87
C LEU A 112 6.36 -13.48 3.96
N ALA A 113 6.60 -12.63 4.95
CA ALA A 113 5.59 -12.21 5.92
C ALA A 113 4.34 -11.57 5.29
N ALA A 114 4.43 -11.09 4.04
CA ALA A 114 3.26 -10.59 3.30
C ALA A 114 2.39 -11.72 2.71
N LEU A 115 2.87 -12.96 2.67
CA LEU A 115 2.14 -14.10 2.09
C LEU A 115 1.25 -14.77 3.14
N ASP A 116 -0.06 -14.84 2.87
CA ASP A 116 -0.96 -15.74 3.58
C ASP A 116 -0.97 -17.11 2.86
N HIS A 117 -0.34 -18.11 3.48
CA HIS A 117 -0.27 -19.47 2.94
C HIS A 117 -1.62 -20.18 2.81
N ARG A 118 -2.63 -19.78 3.59
CA ARG A 118 -3.97 -20.38 3.52
C ARG A 118 -4.76 -19.80 2.35
N ARG A 119 -4.54 -18.51 2.06
CA ARG A 119 -5.23 -17.79 0.98
C ARG A 119 -4.49 -17.88 -0.34
N GLU A 120 -3.20 -18.18 -0.30
CA GLU A 120 -2.31 -18.09 -1.46
C GLU A 120 -2.40 -16.70 -2.11
N GLN A 121 -2.42 -15.67 -1.27
CA GLN A 121 -2.55 -14.26 -1.62
C GLN A 121 -1.61 -13.41 -0.76
N LEU A 122 -1.23 -12.23 -1.27
CA LEU A 122 -0.52 -11.23 -0.49
C LEU A 122 -1.48 -10.43 0.40
N ASP A 123 -1.08 -10.14 1.63
CA ASP A 123 -1.73 -9.12 2.45
C ASP A 123 -1.25 -7.72 2.03
N GLY A 124 -2.12 -6.96 1.38
CA GLY A 124 -1.82 -5.62 0.89
C GLY A 124 -1.46 -4.60 1.98
N VAL A 125 -1.93 -4.81 3.21
CA VAL A 125 -1.55 -3.97 4.36
C VAL A 125 -0.08 -4.20 4.70
N VAL A 126 0.34 -5.47 4.75
CA VAL A 126 1.73 -5.84 5.03
C VAL A 126 2.65 -5.36 3.91
N VAL A 127 2.23 -5.47 2.64
CA VAL A 127 2.99 -4.92 1.50
C VAL A 127 3.19 -3.41 1.64
N ALA A 128 2.12 -2.65 1.95
CA ALA A 128 2.22 -1.20 2.15
C ALA A 128 3.15 -0.83 3.32
N ASP A 129 3.14 -1.63 4.41
CA ASP A 129 4.03 -1.44 5.56
C ASP A 129 5.50 -1.70 5.22
N GLN A 130 5.79 -2.75 4.45
CA GLN A 130 7.15 -3.04 3.97
C GLN A 130 7.69 -1.92 3.05
N LEU A 131 6.86 -1.41 2.12
CA LEU A 131 7.20 -0.27 1.27
C LEU A 131 7.47 0.99 2.10
N SER A 132 6.67 1.23 3.14
CA SER A 132 6.85 2.35 4.07
C SER A 132 8.18 2.30 4.80
N LEU A 133 8.51 1.16 5.38
CA LEU A 133 9.79 0.96 6.07
C LEU A 133 10.97 1.16 5.11
N ALA A 134 10.92 0.55 3.92
CA ALA A 134 11.97 0.69 2.91
C ALA A 134 12.16 2.16 2.47
N PHE A 135 11.06 2.89 2.25
CA PHE A 135 11.11 4.29 1.87
C PHE A 135 11.69 5.16 3.00
N GLN A 136 11.26 4.96 4.24
CA GLN A 136 11.71 5.75 5.38
C GLN A 136 13.19 5.53 5.67
N MET A 137 13.70 4.30 5.55
CA MET A 137 15.13 4.03 5.70
C MET A 137 15.99 4.78 4.67
N ALA A 138 15.49 4.92 3.43
CA ALA A 138 16.24 5.54 2.35
C ALA A 138 16.03 7.07 2.23
N ARG A 139 14.84 7.57 2.60
CA ARG A 139 14.36 8.93 2.30
C ARG A 139 13.87 9.68 3.54
N GLY A 140 13.88 9.04 4.70
CA GLY A 140 13.33 9.61 5.92
C GLY A 140 11.85 9.96 5.78
N ILE A 141 11.50 11.16 6.23
CA ILE A 141 10.11 11.62 6.35
C ILE A 141 9.73 12.59 5.21
N ALA A 142 10.30 12.39 4.03
CA ALA A 142 9.95 13.24 2.89
C ALA A 142 8.48 13.00 2.49
N PRO A 143 7.68 14.06 2.22
CA PRO A 143 6.30 13.90 1.80
C PRO A 143 6.25 13.37 0.36
N ALA A 144 5.80 12.13 0.20
CA ALA A 144 5.69 11.47 -1.09
C ALA A 144 4.54 10.45 -1.05
N THR A 145 4.09 10.05 -2.24
CA THR A 145 3.24 8.86 -2.40
C THR A 145 4.04 7.74 -3.03
N VAL A 146 3.99 6.56 -2.42
CA VAL A 146 4.62 5.34 -2.94
C VAL A 146 3.51 4.39 -3.39
N LEU A 147 3.57 3.96 -4.64
CA LEU A 147 2.63 3.03 -5.27
C LEU A 147 3.35 1.74 -5.62
N GLY A 148 3.20 0.71 -4.80
CA GLY A 148 3.58 -0.66 -5.14
C GLY A 148 2.64 -1.23 -6.20
N VAL A 149 3.19 -1.84 -7.24
CA VAL A 149 2.42 -2.56 -8.27
C VAL A 149 2.86 -4.01 -8.27
N THR A 150 1.92 -4.93 -8.20
CA THR A 150 2.18 -6.38 -8.23
C THR A 150 1.26 -7.10 -9.21
N ALA A 151 1.77 -8.13 -9.88
CA ALA A 151 1.01 -9.09 -10.68
C ALA A 151 0.52 -10.28 -9.86
N LEU A 152 0.83 -10.32 -8.56
CA LEU A 152 0.35 -11.32 -7.61
C LEU A 152 -1.02 -10.91 -7.05
N ASP A 153 -1.82 -11.91 -6.70
CA ASP A 153 -3.14 -11.67 -6.12
C ASP A 153 -3.01 -11.18 -4.68
N MET A 154 -3.96 -10.35 -4.26
CA MET A 154 -3.88 -9.63 -2.99
C MET A 154 -5.24 -9.56 -2.32
N TYR A 155 -5.21 -9.58 -1.00
CA TYR A 155 -6.35 -9.30 -0.14
C TYR A 155 -5.96 -8.21 0.86
N SER A 156 -6.92 -7.79 1.67
CA SER A 156 -6.70 -6.84 2.75
C SER A 156 -7.20 -7.40 4.06
N SER A 157 -6.31 -7.56 5.04
CA SER A 157 -6.67 -8.06 6.37
C SER A 157 -7.57 -7.13 7.18
N THR A 158 -7.80 -5.89 6.71
CA THR A 158 -8.75 -4.95 7.33
C THR A 158 -10.18 -5.08 6.83
N PHE A 159 -10.42 -5.86 5.77
CA PHE A 159 -11.76 -6.10 5.22
C PHE A 159 -12.22 -7.54 5.49
N ALA A 160 -13.47 -7.84 5.12
CA ALA A 160 -14.05 -9.16 5.34
C ALA A 160 -13.12 -10.25 4.80
N ALA A 161 -12.98 -11.33 5.58
CA ALA A 161 -11.92 -12.31 5.39
C ALA A 161 -11.82 -12.80 3.94
N ASP A 162 -12.95 -13.05 3.25
CA ASP A 162 -12.95 -13.88 2.03
C ASP A 162 -12.91 -13.13 0.69
N SER A 163 -12.56 -11.84 0.67
CA SER A 163 -12.49 -11.03 -0.56
C SER A 163 -11.06 -10.69 -0.99
N PHE A 164 -10.82 -10.68 -2.30
CA PHE A 164 -9.64 -10.05 -2.90
C PHE A 164 -9.77 -8.52 -2.90
N ASP A 165 -8.66 -7.81 -3.10
CA ASP A 165 -8.62 -6.36 -3.22
C ASP A 165 -7.72 -5.94 -4.39
N PHE A 166 -8.19 -4.98 -5.21
CA PHE A 166 -7.36 -4.39 -6.26
C PHE A 166 -6.27 -3.48 -5.68
N GLY A 167 -6.46 -2.96 -4.47
CA GLY A 167 -5.44 -2.16 -3.83
C GLY A 167 -5.73 -1.78 -2.39
N VAL A 168 -4.66 -1.67 -1.61
CA VAL A 168 -4.71 -1.17 -0.23
C VAL A 168 -3.92 0.12 -0.16
N ALA A 169 -4.40 1.08 0.63
CA ALA A 169 -3.69 2.32 0.88
C ALA A 169 -3.64 2.64 2.38
N LYS A 170 -2.50 3.18 2.80
CA LYS A 170 -2.24 3.60 4.17
C LYS A 170 -1.59 4.98 4.16
N ARG A 171 -2.08 5.85 5.02
CA ARG A 171 -1.49 7.14 5.29
C ARG A 171 -0.66 7.04 6.57
N PHE A 172 0.57 7.51 6.50
CA PHE A 172 1.46 7.58 7.65
C PHE A 172 1.59 9.03 8.11
N PRO A 173 2.13 9.25 9.33
CA PRO A 173 2.44 10.58 9.80
C PRO A 173 3.22 11.41 8.78
N GLN A 174 3.11 12.73 8.92
CA GLN A 174 3.86 13.71 8.12
C GLN A 174 3.56 13.72 6.60
N ASN A 175 2.39 13.25 6.18
CA ASN A 175 1.88 13.31 4.80
C ASN A 175 2.60 12.38 3.82
N GLN A 176 3.07 11.22 4.32
CA GLN A 176 3.47 10.10 3.51
C GLN A 176 2.27 9.20 3.22
N GLY A 177 2.15 8.75 1.98
CA GLY A 177 1.13 7.80 1.57
C GLY A 177 1.74 6.60 0.88
N PHE A 178 1.25 5.42 1.21
CA PHE A 178 1.70 4.17 0.63
C PHE A 178 0.49 3.42 0.14
N ALA A 179 0.57 2.87 -1.06
CA ALA A 179 -0.44 1.98 -1.60
C ALA A 179 0.22 0.78 -2.26
N ALA A 180 -0.48 -0.35 -2.26
CA ALA A 180 -0.18 -1.52 -3.05
C ALA A 180 -1.34 -1.75 -4.02
N ILE A 181 -1.04 -2.07 -5.28
CA ILE A 181 -2.02 -2.30 -6.35
C ILE A 181 -1.74 -3.68 -6.95
N ALA A 182 -2.73 -4.56 -6.94
CA ALA A 182 -2.64 -5.91 -7.50
C ALA A 182 -3.35 -5.99 -8.85
N THR A 183 -2.63 -6.40 -9.89
CA THR A 183 -3.16 -6.52 -11.25
C THR A 183 -3.62 -7.93 -11.59
N ALA A 184 -3.46 -8.90 -10.69
CA ALA A 184 -3.78 -10.31 -10.93
C ALA A 184 -5.22 -10.53 -11.43
N ARG A 185 -6.16 -9.71 -10.93
CA ARG A 185 -7.59 -9.77 -11.25
C ARG A 185 -8.07 -8.66 -12.20
N MET A 186 -7.14 -7.88 -12.77
CA MET A 186 -7.48 -6.76 -13.67
C MET A 186 -7.62 -7.21 -15.14
N GLY A 187 -7.62 -8.50 -15.43
CA GLY A 187 -7.68 -9.04 -16.79
C GLY A 187 -6.34 -8.93 -17.53
N VAL A 188 -6.39 -8.70 -18.84
CA VAL A 188 -5.21 -8.64 -19.72
C VAL A 188 -5.25 -7.40 -20.63
N ASP A 189 -4.15 -7.15 -21.35
CA ASP A 189 -4.03 -6.18 -22.45
C ASP A 189 -4.33 -4.70 -22.09
N GLU A 190 -5.01 -3.98 -22.99
CA GLU A 190 -5.24 -2.53 -22.87
C GLU A 190 -6.15 -2.18 -21.69
N ASP A 191 -7.14 -3.02 -21.41
CA ASP A 191 -8.05 -2.85 -20.28
C ASP A 191 -7.31 -2.95 -18.95
N LEU A 192 -6.34 -3.88 -18.83
CA LEU A 192 -5.50 -3.99 -17.63
C LEU A 192 -4.80 -2.66 -17.34
N PHE A 193 -4.23 -2.00 -18.35
CA PHE A 193 -3.50 -0.76 -18.09
C PHE A 193 -4.44 0.40 -17.72
N ARG A 194 -5.62 0.49 -18.35
CA ARG A 194 -6.64 1.48 -17.97
C ARG A 194 -7.07 1.29 -16.50
N ARG A 195 -7.36 0.06 -16.10
CA ARG A 195 -7.75 -0.32 -14.74
C ARG A 195 -6.66 0.00 -13.71
N LEU A 196 -5.40 -0.31 -14.04
CA LEU A 196 -4.25 0.09 -13.23
C LEU A 196 -4.13 1.62 -13.12
N GLU A 197 -4.34 2.35 -14.22
CA GLU A 197 -4.31 3.82 -14.21
C GLU A 197 -5.41 4.41 -13.32
N VAL A 198 -6.61 3.82 -13.31
CA VAL A 198 -7.71 4.20 -12.39
C VAL A 198 -7.26 4.03 -10.93
N MET A 199 -6.75 2.84 -10.57
CA MET A 199 -6.31 2.57 -9.19
C MET A 199 -5.14 3.48 -8.77
N ALA A 200 -4.20 3.73 -9.66
CA ALA A 200 -3.10 4.64 -9.40
C ALA A 200 -3.59 6.08 -9.20
N MET A 201 -4.49 6.55 -10.07
CA MET A 201 -5.11 7.87 -9.95
C MET A 201 -5.86 7.99 -8.63
N ARG A 202 -6.67 7.00 -8.25
CA ARG A 202 -7.35 6.93 -6.95
C ARG A 202 -6.38 7.24 -5.81
N TYR A 203 -5.28 6.49 -5.71
CA TYR A 203 -4.33 6.65 -4.61
C TYR A 203 -3.52 7.94 -4.70
N VAL A 204 -3.18 8.44 -5.89
CA VAL A 204 -2.56 9.77 -6.02
C VAL A 204 -3.52 10.87 -5.52
N GLY A 205 -4.80 10.80 -5.89
CA GLY A 205 -5.81 11.76 -5.42
C GLY A 205 -5.96 11.74 -3.89
N LEU A 206 -6.14 10.55 -3.32
CA LEU A 206 -6.36 10.37 -1.87
C LEU A 206 -5.10 10.64 -1.03
N LEU A 207 -3.93 10.16 -1.46
CA LEU A 207 -2.71 10.17 -0.67
C LEU A 207 -1.81 11.38 -0.95
N TYR A 208 -1.67 11.77 -2.22
CA TYR A 208 -0.85 12.92 -2.58
C TYR A 208 -1.67 14.21 -2.46
N PHE A 209 -2.76 14.34 -3.21
CA PHE A 209 -3.54 15.57 -3.22
C PHE A 209 -4.44 15.75 -1.98
N GLY A 210 -4.71 14.68 -1.24
CA GLY A 210 -5.58 14.73 -0.07
C GLY A 210 -7.04 15.01 -0.43
N LEU A 211 -7.45 14.66 -1.65
CA LEU A 211 -8.83 14.79 -2.11
C LEU A 211 -9.73 13.82 -1.32
N PRO A 212 -10.98 14.21 -1.03
CA PRO A 212 -11.95 13.28 -0.48
C PRO A 212 -12.39 12.26 -1.54
N GLU A 213 -13.05 11.20 -1.09
CA GLU A 213 -13.79 10.33 -2.01
C GLU A 213 -14.88 11.11 -2.76
N SER A 214 -15.18 10.66 -3.98
CA SER A 214 -16.20 11.26 -4.84
C SER A 214 -17.47 10.44 -4.80
N SER A 215 -18.63 11.09 -4.79
CA SER A 215 -19.92 10.44 -5.02
C SER A 215 -20.19 10.14 -6.50
N SER A 216 -19.34 10.59 -7.42
CA SER A 216 -19.50 10.31 -8.85
C SER A 216 -19.15 8.85 -9.15
N PRO A 217 -20.06 8.08 -9.80
CA PRO A 217 -19.83 6.66 -10.09
C PRO A 217 -18.79 6.41 -11.18
N THR A 218 -18.27 7.45 -11.83
CA THR A 218 -17.24 7.34 -12.88
C THR A 218 -15.89 7.89 -12.45
N SER A 219 -15.79 8.45 -11.23
CA SER A 219 -14.55 9.03 -10.72
C SER A 219 -13.58 7.94 -10.26
N ALA A 220 -12.28 8.12 -10.48
CA ALA A 220 -11.25 7.31 -9.82
C ALA A 220 -11.35 7.38 -8.27
N LEU A 221 -11.98 8.44 -7.74
CA LEU A 221 -12.20 8.63 -6.30
C LEU A 221 -13.53 8.03 -5.80
N ALA A 222 -14.28 7.31 -6.64
CA ALA A 222 -15.49 6.60 -6.22
C ALA A 222 -15.21 5.63 -5.06
N PRO A 223 -16.06 5.52 -4.03
CA PRO A 223 -15.80 4.65 -2.89
C PRO A 223 -15.71 3.17 -3.30
N SER A 224 -15.00 2.36 -2.50
CA SER A 224 -14.94 0.87 -2.55
C SER A 224 -15.12 0.22 -3.93
N ILE A 225 -14.03 -0.27 -4.52
CA ILE A 225 -14.05 -1.01 -5.79
C ILE A 225 -13.92 -2.49 -5.47
N ARG A 226 -15.01 -3.25 -5.58
CA ARG A 226 -15.12 -4.65 -5.13
C ARG A 226 -15.20 -5.66 -6.26
N SER A 227 -15.41 -5.20 -7.49
CA SER A 227 -15.48 -6.08 -8.65
C SER A 227 -14.82 -5.45 -9.87
N LEU A 228 -14.57 -6.28 -10.88
CA LEU A 228 -14.00 -5.83 -12.14
C LEU A 228 -14.99 -4.95 -12.91
N GLU A 229 -16.27 -5.28 -12.85
CA GLU A 229 -17.36 -4.51 -13.47
C GLU A 229 -17.44 -3.10 -12.89
N GLU A 230 -17.32 -2.96 -11.56
CA GLU A 230 -17.26 -1.66 -10.90
C GLU A 230 -16.03 -0.85 -11.38
N LEU A 231 -14.86 -1.50 -11.45
CA LEU A 231 -13.63 -0.87 -11.94
C LEU A 231 -13.73 -0.45 -13.42
N ASP A 232 -14.54 -1.14 -14.21
CA ASP A 232 -14.78 -0.84 -15.62
C ASP A 232 -15.65 0.39 -15.86
N LEU A 233 -16.51 0.75 -14.90
CA LEU A 233 -17.29 1.98 -14.95
C LEU A 233 -16.46 3.24 -14.65
N LEU A 234 -15.30 3.06 -14.02
CA LEU A 234 -14.45 4.17 -13.59
C LEU A 234 -13.54 4.69 -14.70
N GLN A 235 -13.26 5.99 -14.61
CA GLN A 235 -12.32 6.69 -15.48
C GLN A 235 -11.09 7.14 -14.68
N PRO A 236 -9.89 7.21 -15.30
CA PRO A 236 -8.66 7.64 -14.64
C PRO A 236 -8.61 9.18 -14.46
N GLN A 237 -9.65 9.75 -13.85
CA GLN A 237 -9.83 11.17 -13.59
C GLN A 237 -10.62 11.39 -12.29
N PHE A 238 -10.39 12.54 -11.64
CA PHE A 238 -11.00 12.85 -10.35
C PHE A 238 -12.46 13.33 -10.46
N SER A 239 -12.80 14.03 -11.54
CA SER A 239 -14.13 14.59 -11.79
C SER A 239 -14.35 14.88 -13.27
N VAL A 240 -15.58 15.23 -13.64
CA VAL A 240 -15.94 15.80 -14.95
C VAL A 240 -16.59 17.16 -14.70
N PRO A 241 -15.99 18.28 -15.16
CA PRO A 241 -14.66 18.37 -15.80
C PRO A 241 -13.52 18.01 -14.82
N PRO A 242 -12.32 17.62 -15.32
CA PRO A 242 -11.15 17.40 -14.47
C PRO A 242 -10.71 18.69 -13.76
N PRO A 243 -10.20 18.61 -12.51
CA PRO A 243 -9.68 19.77 -11.82
C PRO A 243 -8.41 20.28 -12.50
N SER A 244 -8.25 21.59 -12.54
CA SER A 244 -7.05 22.25 -13.06
C SER A 244 -5.82 21.95 -12.19
N ALA A 245 -4.63 22.13 -12.78
CA ALA A 245 -3.38 21.99 -12.04
C ALA A 245 -3.31 22.93 -10.82
N THR A 246 -3.86 24.14 -10.93
CA THR A 246 -3.92 25.12 -9.85
C THR A 246 -4.80 24.64 -8.69
N GLU A 247 -5.98 24.09 -8.99
CA GLU A 247 -6.88 23.54 -7.96
C GLU A 247 -6.24 22.33 -7.25
N LEU A 248 -5.57 21.46 -8.00
CA LEU A 248 -4.86 20.32 -7.43
C LEU A 248 -3.71 20.73 -6.51
N MET A 249 -2.91 21.74 -6.92
CA MET A 249 -1.84 22.28 -6.07
C MET A 249 -2.38 22.99 -4.83
N ALA A 250 -3.51 23.70 -4.96
CA ALA A 250 -4.18 24.31 -3.82
C ALA A 250 -4.69 23.24 -2.83
N ALA A 251 -5.29 22.17 -3.34
CA ALA A 251 -5.71 21.02 -2.53
C ALA A 251 -4.51 20.36 -1.81
N ARG A 252 -3.39 20.12 -2.52
CA ARG A 252 -2.16 19.61 -1.90
C ARG A 252 -1.65 20.53 -0.79
N LYS A 253 -1.62 21.84 -1.02
CA LYS A 253 -1.16 22.80 -0.01
C LYS A 253 -2.05 22.76 1.24
N ALA A 254 -3.36 22.77 1.06
CA ALA A 254 -4.33 22.66 2.16
C ALA A 254 -4.22 21.31 2.88
N PHE A 255 -3.94 20.24 2.15
CA PHE A 255 -3.71 18.92 2.72
C PHE A 255 -2.45 18.90 3.59
N LEU A 256 -1.37 19.52 3.13
CA LEU A 256 -0.11 19.59 3.89
C LEU A 256 -0.19 20.44 5.16
N SER A 257 -1.11 21.42 5.22
CA SER A 257 -1.23 22.37 6.34
C SER A 257 -2.09 21.88 7.51
N LYS A 258 -2.82 20.77 7.39
CA LYS A 258 -3.69 20.22 8.45
C LYS A 258 -2.92 19.50 9.58
N LYS A 259 -1.69 19.93 9.89
CA LYS A 259 -0.85 19.37 10.95
C LYS A 259 -1.03 20.12 12.26
#